data_AF-A0A1Y1RG88-F1
#
_entry.id   AF-A0A1Y1RG88-F1
#
_cell.length_a   1.000
_cell.length_b   1.000
_cell.length_c   1.000
_cell.angle_alpha   90.00
_cell.angle_beta   90.00
_cell.angle_gamma   90.00
#
_symmetry.space_group_name_H-M   'P 1'
#
loop_
_entity.id
_entity.type
_entity.pdbx_description
1 polymer ?
#
loop_
_entity_poly.entity_id
_entity_poly.type
_entity_poly.pdbx_seq_one_letter_code
_entity_poly.pdbx_strand_id
1 'polypeptide(L)' 'AWEDAYYNWIRPHKALRMEIEGDPKRRWKQQTPAIAAKLTDHIWNVKELLFMVSAPHHSSKNNLQHIKG' A
#
# COMPACT_ATOMS: atom_id res chain seq x y z
N ALA A 1 5.58 -10.73 7.61
CA ALA A 1 6.01 -9.48 6.96
C ALA A 1 5.83 -9.51 5.44
N TRP A 2 6.53 -10.36 4.68
CA TRP A 2 6.35 -10.45 3.22
C TRP A 2 4.93 -10.91 2.81
N GLU A 3 4.44 -11.99 3.44
CA GLU A 3 3.11 -12.53 3.15
C GLU A 3 2.00 -11.53 3.44
N ASP A 4 2.11 -10.78 4.56
CA ASP A 4 1.17 -9.72 4.92
C ASP A 4 1.18 -8.58 3.90
N ALA A 5 2.37 -8.19 3.42
CA ALA A 5 2.50 -7.16 2.41
C ALA A 5 1.89 -7.61 1.08
N TYR A 6 2.14 -8.86 0.67
CA TYR A 6 1.52 -9.43 -0.53
C TYR A 6 -0.01 -9.50 -0.40
N TYR A 7 -0.52 -9.97 0.74
CA TYR A 7 -1.96 -10.09 0.99
C TYR A 7 -2.66 -8.73 0.97
N ASN A 8 -2.08 -7.73 1.64
CA ASN A 8 -2.72 -6.43 1.80
C ASN A 8 -2.64 -5.54 0.55
N TRP A 9 -1.55 -5.61 -0.22
CA TRP A 9 -1.26 -4.65 -1.30
C TRP A 9 -1.48 -5.22 -2.70
N ILE A 10 -1.27 -6.52 -2.89
CA ILE A 10 -1.24 -7.14 -4.23
C ILE A 10 -2.48 -8.00 -4.47
N ARG A 11 -2.92 -8.80 -3.49
CA ARG A 11 -3.97 -9.80 -3.70
C ARG A 11 -5.39 -9.19 -3.61
N PRO A 12 -6.18 -9.18 -4.69
CA PRO A 12 -7.56 -8.71 -4.61
C PRO A 12 -8.45 -9.66 -3.79
N HIS A 13 -9.34 -9.13 -2.97
CA HIS A 13 -10.24 -9.91 -2.12
C HIS A 13 -11.71 -9.78 -2.56
N LYS A 14 -12.40 -10.90 -2.72
CA LYS A 14 -13.80 -10.91 -3.22
C LYS A 14 -14.77 -10.18 -2.29
N ALA A 15 -14.60 -10.31 -0.97
CA ALA A 15 -15.47 -9.67 0.02
C ALA A 15 -15.29 -8.14 0.11
N LEU A 16 -14.22 -7.60 -0.45
CA LEU A 16 -13.94 -6.15 -0.47
C LEU A 16 -14.37 -5.50 -1.79
N ARG A 17 -14.93 -6.27 -2.74
CA ARG A 17 -15.34 -5.70 -4.02
C ARG A 17 -16.45 -4.67 -3.81
N MET A 18 -16.34 -3.54 -4.49
CA MET A 18 -17.40 -2.54 -4.51
C MET A 18 -18.25 -2.71 -5.76
N GLU A 19 -19.55 -2.48 -5.60
CA GLU A 19 -20.46 -2.43 -6.74
C GLU A 19 -20.17 -1.17 -7.57
N ILE A 20 -20.07 -1.33 -8.88
CA ILE A 20 -20.00 -0.21 -9.81
C ILE A 20 -21.41 0.00 -10.34
N GLU A 21 -22.00 1.15 -10.01
CA GLU A 21 -23.29 1.56 -10.57
C GLU A 21 -23.12 1.95 -12.05
N GLY A 22 -24.10 1.59 -12.88
CA GLY A 22 -24.19 2.06 -14.27
C GLY A 22 -23.52 1.18 -15.35
N ASP A 23 -22.80 0.10 -15.00
CA ASP A 23 -22.28 -0.85 -15.98
C ASP A 23 -22.73 -2.31 -15.66
N PRO A 24 -23.75 -2.85 -16.35
CA PRO A 24 -24.22 -4.21 -16.13
C PRO A 24 -23.19 -5.29 -16.48
N LYS A 25 -22.13 -4.96 -17.23
CA LYS A 25 -21.04 -5.90 -17.58
C LYS A 25 -19.85 -5.80 -16.60
N ARG A 26 -19.72 -4.71 -15.84
CA ARG A 26 -18.64 -4.50 -14.85
C ARG A 26 -19.19 -4.15 -13.47
N ARG A 27 -20.14 -4.95 -13.00
CA ARG A 27 -20.79 -4.77 -11.70
C ARG A 27 -19.82 -4.69 -10.51
N TRP A 28 -18.62 -5.28 -10.57
CA TRP A 28 -17.72 -5.38 -9.42
C TRP A 28 -16.34 -4.78 -9.67
N LYS A 29 -15.96 -3.77 -8.88
CA LYS A 29 -14.59 -3.26 -8.81
C LYS A 29 -13.77 -4.12 -7.85
N GLN A 30 -12.63 -4.61 -8.32
CA GLN A 30 -11.69 -5.34 -7.46
C GLN A 30 -11.05 -4.40 -6.43
N GLN A 31 -10.88 -4.89 -5.20
CA GLN A 31 -10.18 -4.18 -4.14
C GLN A 31 -9.24 -5.12 -3.38
N THR A 32 -8.13 -4.54 -2.91
CA THR A 32 -7.24 -5.12 -1.90
C THR A 32 -7.55 -4.51 -0.53
N PRO A 33 -7.11 -5.12 0.59
CA PRO A 33 -7.22 -4.49 1.90
C PRO A 33 -6.64 -3.07 1.96
N ALA A 34 -5.51 -2.81 1.30
CA ALA A 34 -4.89 -1.48 1.25
C ALA A 34 -5.78 -0.44 0.53
N ILE A 35 -6.49 -0.82 -0.53
CA ILE A 35 -7.47 0.05 -1.20
C ILE A 35 -8.69 0.29 -0.29
N ALA A 36 -9.23 -0.76 0.33
CA ALA A 36 -10.38 -0.64 1.23
C ALA A 36 -10.06 0.26 2.44
N ALA A 37 -8.82 0.20 2.94
CA ALA A 37 -8.29 1.06 3.99
C ALA A 37 -7.87 2.47 3.50
N LYS A 38 -8.01 2.77 2.21
CA LYS A 38 -7.61 4.04 1.57
C LYS A 38 -6.12 4.41 1.72
N LEU A 39 -5.26 3.40 1.84
CA LEU A 39 -3.80 3.58 1.83
C LEU A 39 -3.24 3.76 0.41
N THR A 40 -3.99 3.30 -0.59
CA THR A 40 -3.67 3.42 -2.01
C THR A 40 -4.97 3.38 -2.83
N ASP A 41 -4.89 3.75 -4.10
CA ASP A 41 -6.01 3.80 -5.05
C ASP A 41 -5.91 2.71 -6.13
N HIS A 42 -4.81 1.94 -6.16
CA HIS A 42 -4.54 0.91 -7.15
C HIS A 42 -4.04 -0.38 -6.52
N ILE A 43 -4.11 -1.47 -7.30
CA ILE A 43 -3.61 -2.78 -6.90
C ILE A 43 -2.14 -2.83 -7.28
N TRP A 44 -1.30 -3.11 -6.30
CA TRP A 44 0.15 -3.12 -6.50
C TRP A 44 0.59 -4.41 -7.17
N ASN A 45 1.70 -4.35 -7.89
CA ASN A 45 2.48 -5.53 -8.27
C ASN A 45 3.71 -5.70 -7.36
N VAL A 46 4.35 -6.88 -7.44
CA VAL A 46 5.53 -7.21 -6.62
C VAL A 46 6.67 -6.20 -6.80
N LYS A 47 6.90 -5.76 -8.03
CA LYS A 47 7.98 -4.81 -8.35
C LYS A 47 7.74 -3.48 -7.63
N GLU A 48 6.55 -2.89 -7.79
CA GLU A 48 6.17 -1.64 -7.13
C GLU A 48 6.34 -1.72 -5.61
N LEU A 49 5.86 -2.81 -5.00
CA LEU A 49 5.92 -3.01 -3.55
C LEU A 49 7.36 -3.02 -3.05
N LEU A 50 8.25 -3.72 -3.74
CA LEU A 50 9.67 -3.80 -3.38
C LEU A 50 10.40 -2.46 -3.56
N PHE A 51 10.07 -1.67 -4.58
CA PHE A 51 10.67 -0.36 -4.82
C PHE A 51 10.20 0.70 -3.82
N MET A 52 8.92 0.68 -3.39
CA MET A 52 8.43 1.60 -2.35
C MET A 52 9.12 1.34 -1.00
N VAL A 53 9.23 0.08 -0.60
CA VAL A 53 9.91 -0.29 0.66
C VAL A 53 11.39 0.09 0.63
N SER A 54 11.99 0.15 -0.56
CA SER A 54 13.40 0.51 -0.76
C SER A 54 13.66 2.02 -0.76
N ALA A 55 12.64 2.88 -0.67
CA ALA A 55 12.87 4.32 -0.50
C ALA A 55 13.66 4.51 0.80
N PRO A 56 14.91 5.02 0.73
CA PRO A 56 15.76 5.05 1.91
C PRO A 56 15.12 5.99 2.92
N HIS A 57 14.93 5.50 4.14
CA HIS A 57 14.69 6.34 5.29
C HIS A 57 15.91 7.28 5.39
N HIS A 58 15.77 8.51 4.89
CA HIS A 58 16.77 9.55 5.08
C HIS A 58 16.76 9.92 6.56
N SER A 59 17.42 9.07 7.37
CA SER A 59 17.72 9.37 8.76
C SER A 59 18.70 10.53 8.73
N SER A 60 18.15 11.75 8.82
CA SER A 60 18.92 12.91 9.22
C SER A 60 19.39 12.62 10.66
N LYS A 61 20.62 12.09 10.77
CA LYS A 61 21.37 12.14 12.02
C LYS A 61 21.76 13.60 12.24
N ASN A 62 20.86 14.37 12.84
CA ASN A 62 21.25 15.65 13.40
C ASN A 62 22.05 15.41 14.68
N ASN A 63 23.38 15.52 14.52
CA ASN A 63 24.32 15.76 15.59
C ASN A 63 23.91 17.04 16.34
N LEU A 64 23.57 16.92 17.62
CA LEU A 64 23.72 18.01 18.59
C LEU A 64 24.83 17.64 19.56
N GLN A 65 26.06 17.87 19.09
CA GLN A 65 27.20 18.16 19.95
C GLN A 65 27.05 19.61 20.42
N HIS A 66 26.35 19.86 21.53
CA HIS A 66 26.62 21.03 22.37
C HIS A 66 25.86 20.97 23.71
N ILE A 67 26.49 20.43 24.73
CA ILE A 67 26.33 20.95 26.10
C ILE A 67 27.72 20.95 26.73
N LYS A 68 28.25 22.17 26.82
CA LYS A 68 29.49 22.53 27.52
C LYS A 68 29.36 22.12 28.99
N GLY A 69 30.36 21.40 29.48
CA GLY A 69 30.74 21.38 30.89
C GLY A 69 31.91 22.32 31.12
#